data_AF-A0A2V6L105-F1
#
_entry.id   AF-A0A2V6L105-F1
#
_cell.length_a   1.000
_cell.length_b   1.000
_cell.length_c   1.000
_cell.angle_alpha   90.00
_cell.angle_beta   90.00
_cell.angle_gamma   90.00
#
_symmetry.space_group_name_H-M   'P 1'
#
loop_
_entity.id
_entity.type
_entity.pdbx_description
1 polymer ?
#
loop_
_entity_poly.entity_id
_entity_poly.type
_entity_poly.pdbx_seq_one_letter_code
_entity_poly.pdbx_strand_id
1 'polypeptide(L)'
;MRHISRFILIVAGAGLVWWLAGCGTTRVAGGKAYHVTAYRPHNPSAVRVKVSLATQNIYVMEGDRSLMAVACSVGLPNKPTPRGNFTIYSKQEQKRYGEYGFSVIRALFILLRAPTGVSDCMVKPRRSFLRW
;
A
#
# COMPACT_ATOMS: atom_id res chain seq x y z
N MET A 1 16.64 -57.01 -33.39
CA MET A 1 15.39 -56.55 -32.74
C MET A 1 15.58 -56.00 -31.31
N ARG A 2 16.44 -56.57 -30.45
CA ARG A 2 16.66 -56.09 -29.06
C ARG A 2 17.25 -54.67 -28.92
N HIS A 3 18.01 -54.19 -29.90
CA HIS A 3 18.61 -52.85 -29.83
C HIS A 3 17.60 -51.74 -30.16
N ILE A 4 16.67 -51.99 -31.09
CA ILE A 4 15.63 -51.04 -31.50
C ILE A 4 14.63 -50.78 -30.37
N SER A 5 14.25 -51.83 -29.62
CA SER A 5 13.42 -51.71 -28.42
C SER A 5 14.05 -50.85 -27.31
N ARG A 6 15.39 -50.92 -27.15
CA ARG A 6 16.10 -50.13 -26.13
C ARG A 6 16.17 -48.65 -26.50
N PHE A 7 16.29 -48.32 -27.79
CA PHE A 7 16.28 -46.92 -28.24
C PHE A 7 14.90 -46.26 -28.09
N ILE A 8 13.81 -46.99 -28.35
CA ILE A 8 12.44 -46.47 -28.21
C ILE A 8 12.11 -46.15 -26.74
N LEU A 9 12.56 -46.98 -25.79
CA LEU A 9 12.35 -46.74 -24.35
C LEU A 9 13.09 -45.49 -23.84
N ILE A 10 14.26 -45.17 -24.39
CA ILE A 10 15.04 -43.98 -24.00
C ILE A 10 14.38 -42.70 -24.55
N VAL A 11 13.89 -42.73 -25.79
CA VAL A 11 13.21 -41.59 -26.42
C VAL A 11 11.86 -41.30 -25.75
N ALA A 12 11.11 -42.34 -25.37
CA ALA A 12 9.87 -42.18 -24.62
C ALA A 12 10.09 -41.65 -23.19
N GLY A 13 11.17 -42.07 -22.52
CA GLY A 13 11.55 -41.56 -21.19
C GLY A 13 11.99 -40.10 -21.21
N ALA A 14 12.71 -39.68 -22.25
CA ALA A 14 13.16 -38.29 -22.39
C ALA A 14 12.00 -37.31 -22.68
N GLY A 15 10.99 -37.74 -23.45
CA GLY A 15 9.80 -36.92 -23.75
C GLY A 15 8.93 -36.62 -22.52
N LEU A 16 8.83 -37.55 -21.56
CA LEU A 16 8.02 -37.39 -20.36
C LEU A 16 8.62 -36.36 -19.38
N VAL A 17 9.95 -36.26 -19.30
CA VAL A 17 10.66 -35.29 -18.43
C VAL A 17 10.47 -33.86 -18.92
N TRP A 18 10.40 -33.65 -20.23
CA TRP A 18 10.16 -32.32 -20.82
C TRP A 18 8.71 -31.82 -20.62
N TRP A 19 7.74 -32.73 -20.54
CA TRP A 19 6.34 -32.37 -20.32
C TRP A 19 6.02 -31.95 -18.87
N LEU A 20 6.81 -32.41 -17.90
CA LEU A 20 6.67 -32.06 -16.48
C LEU A 20 7.40 -30.75 -16.10
N ALA A 21 8.19 -30.17 -17.01
CA ALA A 21 8.95 -28.93 -16.77
C ALA A 21 8.16 -27.63 -17.06
N GLY A 22 6.85 -27.73 -17.31
CA GLY A 22 6.00 -26.62 -17.79
C GLY A 22 5.11 -25.95 -16.75
N CYS A 23 5.56 -25.72 -15.51
CA CYS A 23 4.86 -24.80 -14.60
C CYS A 23 5.82 -24.23 -13.54
N GLY A 24 6.82 -23.48 -14.00
CA GLY A 24 7.57 -22.59 -13.11
C GLY A 24 6.80 -21.28 -13.01
N THR A 25 6.06 -21.06 -11.92
CA THR A 25 5.60 -19.71 -11.54
C THR A 25 6.84 -18.84 -11.36
N THR A 26 7.22 -18.10 -12.39
CA THR A 26 8.26 -17.09 -12.32
C THR A 26 7.83 -16.06 -11.29
N ARG A 27 8.41 -16.14 -10.09
CA ARG A 27 8.25 -15.10 -9.08
C ARG A 27 8.84 -13.83 -9.67
N VAL A 28 7.97 -12.89 -10.02
CA VAL A 28 8.37 -11.53 -10.39
C VAL A 28 9.29 -11.04 -9.27
N ALA A 29 10.52 -10.65 -9.62
CA ALA A 29 11.47 -10.11 -8.67
C ALA A 29 10.75 -9.04 -7.84
N GLY A 30 10.67 -9.23 -6.52
CA GLY A 30 9.96 -8.31 -5.65
C GLY A 30 10.48 -6.90 -5.88
N GLY A 31 9.62 -6.01 -6.38
CA GLY A 31 9.98 -4.64 -6.66
C GLY A 31 10.61 -4.00 -5.42
N LYS A 32 11.55 -3.06 -5.63
CA LYS A 32 12.14 -2.29 -4.53
C LYS A 32 11.02 -1.67 -3.68
N ALA A 33 11.22 -1.65 -2.36
CA ALA A 33 10.27 -1.01 -1.46
C ALA A 33 10.02 0.43 -1.92
N TYR A 34 8.75 0.81 -2.07
CA TYR A 34 8.35 2.16 -2.44
C TYR A 34 8.97 3.15 -1.46
N HIS A 35 9.93 3.94 -1.96
CA HIS A 35 10.68 4.90 -1.18
C HIS A 35 10.07 6.29 -1.37
N VAL A 36 9.76 6.93 -0.24
CA VAL A 36 9.32 8.33 -0.23
C VAL A 36 10.30 9.13 0.60
N THR A 37 10.80 10.22 0.02
CA THR A 37 11.61 11.20 0.72
C THR A 37 10.72 12.07 1.59
N ALA A 38 11.08 12.19 2.87
CA ALA A 38 10.39 13.05 3.83
C ALA A 38 11.38 14.03 4.46
N TYR A 39 11.04 15.32 4.48
CA TYR A 39 11.86 16.38 5.05
C TYR A 39 11.36 16.81 6.43
N ARG A 40 12.28 17.28 7.26
CA ARG A 40 11.97 17.87 8.56
C ARG A 40 11.27 19.23 8.39
N PRO A 41 10.10 19.45 9.02
CA PRO A 41 9.52 20.78 9.14
C PRO A 41 10.41 21.63 10.05
N HIS A 42 10.44 22.93 9.77
CA HIS A 42 11.06 23.91 10.66
C HIS A 42 10.11 24.29 11.79
N ASN A 43 8.82 24.45 11.48
CA ASN A 43 7.75 24.74 12.42
C ASN A 43 6.63 23.68 12.31
N PRO A 44 6.54 22.72 13.25
CA PRO A 44 5.55 21.66 13.21
C PRO A 44 4.10 22.15 13.30
N SER A 45 3.84 23.30 13.93
CA SER A 45 2.48 23.87 14.07
C SER A 45 1.93 24.43 12.76
N ALA A 46 2.79 24.75 11.80
CA ALA A 46 2.42 25.24 10.47
C ALA A 46 2.19 24.11 9.45
N VAL A 47 2.43 22.85 9.82
CA VAL A 47 2.29 21.72 8.91
C VAL A 47 0.82 21.46 8.59
N ARG A 48 0.53 21.28 7.30
CA ARG A 48 -0.80 20.94 6.78
C ARG A 48 -0.70 19.75 5.86
N VAL A 49 -1.69 18.86 5.93
CA VAL A 49 -1.79 17.68 5.07
C VAL A 49 -2.89 17.93 4.06
N LYS A 50 -2.53 17.98 2.78
CA LYS A 50 -3.47 18.17 1.67
C LYS A 50 -3.66 16.82 0.98
N VAL A 51 -4.90 16.39 0.81
CA VAL A 51 -5.24 15.15 0.11
C VAL A 51 -5.99 15.51 -1.17
N SER A 52 -5.43 15.13 -2.32
CA SER A 52 -6.09 15.30 -3.60
C SER A 52 -6.83 14.02 -3.96
N LEU A 53 -8.16 14.06 -3.97
CA LEU A 53 -8.99 12.90 -4.31
C LEU A 53 -8.93 12.55 -5.81
N ALA A 54 -8.72 13.55 -6.67
CA ALA A 54 -8.65 13.34 -8.12
C ALA A 54 -7.34 12.66 -8.54
N THR A 55 -6.21 13.12 -8.00
CA THR A 55 -4.89 12.57 -8.30
C THR A 55 -4.47 11.45 -7.35
N GLN A 56 -5.28 11.15 -6.33
CA GLN A 56 -5.02 10.16 -5.28
C GLN A 56 -3.63 10.30 -4.65
N ASN A 57 -3.25 11.55 -4.31
CA ASN A 57 -1.96 11.85 -3.69
C ASN A 57 -2.16 12.65 -2.40
N ILE A 58 -1.28 12.38 -1.43
CA ILE A 58 -1.16 13.12 -0.16
C ILE A 58 0.09 13.97 -0.22
N TYR A 59 -0.07 15.25 0.11
CA TYR A 59 1.01 16.22 0.24
C TYR A 59 1.08 16.71 1.69
N VAL A 60 2.24 16.56 2.31
CA VAL A 60 2.54 17.18 3.61
C VAL A 60 3.27 18.47 3.31
N MET A 61 2.67 19.59 3.66
CA MET A 61 3.12 20.93 3.32
C MET A 61 3.44 21.72 4.58
N GLU A 62 4.48 22.54 4.53
CA GLU A 62 4.78 23.61 5.48
C GLU A 62 4.73 24.93 4.70
N GLY A 63 3.60 25.64 4.79
CA GLY A 63 3.31 26.74 3.86
C GLY A 63 3.35 26.25 2.41
N ASP A 64 4.25 26.83 1.60
CA ASP A 64 4.45 26.47 0.19
C ASP A 64 5.48 25.34 -0.03
N ARG A 65 6.17 24.89 1.03
CA ARG A 65 7.19 23.85 0.94
C ARG A 65 6.59 22.45 1.09
N SER A 66 6.80 21.57 0.12
CA SER A 66 6.45 20.15 0.23
C SER A 66 7.48 19.39 1.07
N LEU A 67 7.03 18.85 2.21
CA LEU A 67 7.83 17.99 3.07
C LEU A 67 7.77 16.53 2.63
N MET A 68 6.65 16.09 2.06
CA MET A 68 6.45 14.72 1.64
C MET A 68 5.29 14.63 0.64
N ALA A 69 5.46 13.85 -0.43
CA ALA A 69 4.39 13.51 -1.37
C ALA A 69 4.27 11.99 -1.47
N VAL A 70 3.07 11.45 -1.26
CA VAL A 70 2.82 10.00 -1.16
C VAL A 70 1.59 9.65 -2.00
N ALA A 71 1.68 8.58 -2.78
CA ALA A 71 0.51 7.99 -3.42
C ALA A 71 -0.44 7.39 -2.37
N CYS A 72 -1.74 7.67 -2.49
CA CYS A 72 -2.76 7.12 -1.62
C CYS A 72 -3.87 6.44 -2.42
N SER A 73 -4.75 5.75 -1.71
CA SER A 73 -6.00 5.25 -2.27
C SER A 73 -7.15 5.92 -1.54
N VAL A 74 -8.19 6.28 -2.28
CA VAL A 74 -9.38 6.98 -1.75
C VAL A 74 -10.58 6.02 -1.71
N GLY A 75 -11.64 6.43 -1.03
CA GLY A 75 -12.88 5.67 -0.95
C GLY A 75 -13.49 5.39 -2.33
N LEU A 76 -14.20 4.27 -2.44
CA LEU A 76 -14.91 3.87 -3.65
C LEU A 76 -15.98 4.92 -4.04
N PRO A 77 -16.41 4.99 -5.31
CA PRO A 77 -17.44 5.96 -5.74
C PRO A 77 -18.77 5.84 -4.99
N ASN A 78 -19.15 4.61 -4.58
CA ASN A 78 -20.37 4.35 -3.80
C ASN A 78 -20.24 4.71 -2.30
N LYS A 79 -19.02 4.93 -1.81
CA LYS A 79 -18.69 5.34 -0.44
C LYS A 79 -17.50 6.32 -0.48
N PRO A 80 -17.69 7.53 -1.05
CA PRO A 80 -16.59 8.44 -1.33
C PRO A 80 -15.99 9.00 -0.05
N THR A 81 -14.69 9.28 -0.07
CA THR A 81 -14.03 10.01 1.03
C THR A 81 -14.62 11.43 1.11
N PRO A 82 -15.13 11.86 2.28
CA PRO A 82 -15.72 13.18 2.43
C PRO A 82 -14.67 14.28 2.18
N ARG A 83 -15.11 15.37 1.55
CA ARG A 83 -14.28 16.55 1.29
C ARG A 83 -14.41 17.54 2.44
N GLY A 84 -13.32 18.23 2.77
CA GLY A 84 -13.33 19.29 3.78
C GLY A 84 -12.02 19.37 4.56
N ASN A 85 -12.05 20.15 5.64
CA ASN A 85 -10.95 20.27 6.57
C ASN A 85 -11.18 19.35 7.75
N PHE A 86 -10.18 18.54 8.07
CA PHE A 86 -10.23 17.59 9.18
C PHE A 86 -9.05 17.83 10.12
N THR A 87 -9.28 17.65 11.41
CA THR A 87 -8.23 17.76 12.43
C THR A 87 -7.78 16.38 12.85
N ILE A 88 -6.47 16.13 12.82
CA ILE A 88 -5.88 14.91 13.37
C ILE A 88 -6.01 14.97 14.89
N TYR A 89 -6.74 14.02 15.48
CA TYR A 89 -6.89 13.95 16.94
C TYR A 89 -6.17 12.75 17.55
N SER A 90 -5.87 11.70 16.79
CA SER A 90 -5.15 10.54 17.29
C SER A 90 -4.38 9.81 16.18
N LYS A 91 -3.27 9.18 16.57
CA LYS A 91 -2.39 8.37 15.71
C LYS A 91 -2.25 7.00 16.38
N GLN A 92 -2.65 5.92 15.73
CA GLN A 92 -2.64 4.57 16.30
C GLN A 92 -1.91 3.60 15.36
N GLU A 93 -0.90 2.88 15.84
CA GLU A 93 -0.18 1.87 15.02
C GLU A 93 -0.94 0.54 14.87
N GLN A 94 -1.89 0.32 15.76
CA GLN A 94 -2.74 -0.86 15.80
C GLN A 94 -4.17 -0.39 16.08
N LYS A 95 -5.06 -0.61 15.12
CA LYS A 95 -6.49 -0.33 15.26
C LYS A 95 -7.27 -1.50 14.70
N ARG A 96 -8.21 -2.03 15.48
CA ARG A 96 -9.23 -2.98 15.03
C ARG A 96 -10.49 -2.20 14.69
N TYR A 97 -11.00 -2.38 13.47
CA TYR A 97 -12.26 -1.80 13.04
C TYR A 97 -13.35 -2.85 13.14
N GLY A 98 -14.26 -2.68 14.12
CA GLY A 98 -15.39 -3.61 14.30
C GLY A 98 -16.37 -3.58 13.13
N GLU A 99 -16.70 -2.39 12.64
CA GLU A 99 -17.69 -2.18 11.57
C GLU A 99 -17.29 -2.77 10.22
N TYR A 100 -16.01 -2.66 9.85
CA TYR A 100 -15.47 -3.17 8.57
C TYR A 100 -14.77 -4.53 8.70
N GLY A 101 -14.73 -5.12 9.91
CA GLY A 101 -14.16 -6.46 10.14
C GLY A 101 -12.66 -6.60 9.88
N PHE A 102 -11.89 -5.50 9.82
CA PHE A 102 -10.45 -5.53 9.54
C PHE A 102 -9.61 -5.04 10.73
N SER A 103 -8.42 -5.63 10.91
CA SER A 103 -7.43 -5.18 11.89
C SER A 103 -6.14 -4.79 11.18
N VAL A 104 -5.62 -3.61 11.51
CA VAL A 104 -4.34 -3.13 10.98
C VAL A 104 -3.26 -3.47 12.01
N ILE A 105 -2.30 -4.32 11.63
CA ILE A 105 -1.12 -4.62 12.46
C ILE A 105 0.10 -4.02 11.75
N ARG A 106 0.80 -3.09 12.40
CA ARG A 106 2.00 -2.38 11.89
C ARG A 106 1.74 -1.44 10.72
N ALA A 107 0.60 -0.75 10.69
CA ALA A 107 0.41 0.41 9.84
C ALA A 107 -0.15 1.57 10.67
N LEU A 108 0.24 2.80 10.33
CA LEU A 108 -0.26 3.96 11.05
C LEU A 108 -1.70 4.24 10.63
N PHE A 109 -2.57 4.36 11.63
CA PHE A 109 -3.91 4.88 11.50
C PHE A 109 -3.92 6.31 11.99
N ILE A 110 -4.36 7.23 11.13
CA ILE A 110 -4.60 8.62 11.53
C ILE A 110 -6.09 8.80 11.68
N LEU A 111 -6.50 9.24 12.86
CA LEU A 111 -7.89 9.52 13.17
C LEU A 111 -8.16 11.00 12.96
N LEU A 112 -9.09 11.26 12.05
CA LEU A 112 -9.47 12.58 11.59
C LEU A 112 -10.87 12.91 12.13
N ARG A 113 -11.00 14.08 12.77
CA ARG A 113 -12.30 14.61 13.20
C ARG A 113 -12.79 15.64 12.21
N ALA A 114 -13.99 15.41 11.68
CA ALA A 114 -14.72 16.40 10.90
C ALA A 114 -15.38 17.45 11.82
N PRO A 115 -15.53 18.70 11.35
CA PRO A 115 -16.25 19.74 12.09
C PRO A 115 -17.74 19.43 12.30
N THR A 116 -18.34 18.59 11.45
CA THR A 116 -19.78 18.25 11.49
C THR A 116 -20.11 16.92 12.19
N GLY A 117 -19.16 16.34 12.93
CA GLY A 117 -19.36 15.08 13.66
C GLY A 117 -18.85 13.85 12.91
N VAL A 118 -17.94 13.15 13.58
CA VAL A 118 -17.45 11.76 13.41
C VAL A 118 -17.52 11.17 11.99
N SER A 119 -16.73 11.70 11.06
CA SER A 119 -16.30 10.91 9.90
C SER A 119 -14.84 10.52 10.08
N ASP A 120 -14.59 9.31 10.61
CA ASP A 120 -13.27 8.73 10.73
C ASP A 120 -12.71 8.49 9.32
N CYS A 121 -11.89 9.41 8.83
CA CYS A 121 -11.22 9.26 7.54
C CYS A 121 -9.92 8.48 7.74
N MET A 122 -9.86 7.26 7.21
CA MET A 122 -8.69 6.40 7.27
C MET A 122 -7.64 6.86 6.25
N VAL A 123 -6.54 7.41 6.76
CA VAL A 123 -5.29 7.47 5.99
C VAL A 123 -4.41 6.34 6.52
N LYS A 124 -3.82 5.54 5.62
CA LYS A 124 -2.86 4.49 5.96
C LYS A 124 -1.44 4.88 5.51
N PRO A 125 -0.76 5.82 6.19
CA PRO A 125 0.65 6.08 5.89
C PRO A 125 1.52 4.91 6.38
N ARG A 126 2.62 4.63 5.68
CA ARG A 126 3.73 3.88 6.29
C ARG A 126 4.44 4.72 7.35
N ARG A 127 5.16 4.05 8.25
CA ARG A 127 5.77 4.55 9.51
C ARG A 127 6.49 5.90 9.47
N SER A 128 6.89 6.43 8.31
CA SER A 128 7.54 7.74 8.17
C SER A 128 6.70 8.91 8.71
N PHE A 129 5.38 8.75 8.82
CA PHE A 129 4.48 9.80 9.32
C PHE A 129 4.43 9.91 10.87
N LEU A 130 4.95 8.92 11.60
CA LEU A 130 4.99 8.90 13.08
C LEU A 130 6.09 9.77 13.68
N ARG A 131 7.07 10.19 12.87
CA ARG A 131 8.26 10.90 13.36
C ARG A 131 8.07 12.43 13.42
N TRP A 132 6.84 12.90 13.20
CA TRP A 132 6.41 14.30 13.20
C TRP A 132 5.24 14.52 14.16
#